data_AF-A0A8T6P1U4-F1
#
_entry.id   AF-A0A8T6P1U4-F1
#
_cell.length_a   1.000
_cell.length_b   1.000
_cell.length_c   1.000
_cell.angle_alpha   90.00
_cell.angle_beta   90.00
_cell.angle_gamma   90.00
#
_symmetry.space_group_name_H-M   'P 1'
#
loop_
_entity.id
_entity.type
_entity.pdbx_description
1 polymer ?
#
loop_
_entity_poly.entity_id
_entity_poly.type
_entity_poly.pdbx_seq_one_letter_code
_entity_poly.pdbx_strand_id
1 'polypeptide(L)' 'VDGGINTETGRLAVDAGASVLVAGSSVFRSDAGIGAALSALREATQ' A
#
# COMPACT_ATOMS: atom_id res chain seq x y z
N VAL A 1 -2.73 8.79 4.79
CA VAL A 1 -3.99 8.40 4.08
C VAL A 1 -4.41 7.03 4.57
N ASP A 2 -5.68 6.88 4.99
CA ASP A 2 -6.25 5.64 5.53
C ASP A 2 -7.59 5.37 4.83
N GLY A 3 -7.58 4.42 3.90
CA GLY A 3 -8.74 4.08 3.07
C GLY A 3 -8.34 3.63 1.68
N GLY A 4 -8.53 2.35 1.38
CA GLY A 4 -8.33 1.80 0.03
C GLY A 4 -6.88 1.81 -0.48
N ILE A 5 -5.88 1.91 0.40
CA ILE A 5 -4.46 1.88 -0.01
C ILE A 5 -4.10 0.51 -0.59
N ASN A 6 -3.59 0.49 -1.81
CA ASN A 6 -2.93 -0.62 -2.50
C ASN A 6 -1.68 -0.08 -3.23
N THR A 7 -1.05 -0.85 -4.11
CA THR A 7 0.15 -0.41 -4.83
C THR A 7 -0.10 0.81 -5.73
N GLU A 8 -1.24 0.87 -6.40
CA GLU A 8 -1.62 1.99 -7.27
C GLU A 8 -1.97 3.24 -6.45
N THR A 9 -2.92 3.12 -5.51
CA THR A 9 -3.40 4.26 -4.72
C THR A 9 -2.38 4.72 -3.68
N GLY A 10 -1.51 3.82 -3.21
CA GLY A 10 -0.37 4.14 -2.36
C GLY A 10 0.60 5.10 -3.06
N ARG A 11 0.97 4.81 -4.32
CA ARG A 11 1.85 5.69 -5.10
C ARG A 11 1.23 7.07 -5.28
N LEU A 12 -0.05 7.12 -5.69
CA LEU A 12 -0.77 8.38 -5.85
C LEU A 12 -0.83 9.19 -4.54
N ALA A 13 -1.00 8.52 -3.39
CA ALA A 13 -1.01 9.18 -2.10
C ALA A 13 0.36 9.78 -1.75
N VAL A 14 1.45 9.07 -2.02
CA VAL A 14 2.82 9.58 -1.81
C VAL A 14 3.12 10.75 -2.76
N ASP A 15 2.79 10.62 -4.05
CA ASP A 15 2.94 11.69 -5.04
C ASP A 15 2.16 12.96 -4.64
N ALA A 16 1.02 12.79 -3.96
CA ALA A 16 0.22 13.87 -3.40
C ALA A 16 0.73 14.42 -2.04
N GLY A 17 1.86 13.91 -1.53
CA GLY A 17 2.52 14.38 -0.31
C GLY A 17 2.18 13.61 0.97
N ALA A 18 1.56 12.43 0.88
CA ALA A 18 1.32 11.61 2.07
C ALA A 18 2.64 11.03 2.60
N SER A 19 2.91 11.25 3.89
CA SER A 19 4.08 10.71 4.59
C SER A 19 3.79 9.41 5.36
N VAL A 20 2.52 9.08 5.56
CA VAL A 20 2.07 7.85 6.25
C VAL A 20 0.85 7.27 5.53
N LEU A 21 0.90 5.96 5.26
CA LEU A 21 -0.18 5.20 4.64
C LEU A 21 -0.67 4.11 5.59
N VAL A 22 -1.98 3.87 5.61
CA VAL A 22 -2.60 2.75 6.32
C VAL A 22 -3.21 1.81 5.29
N ALA A 23 -2.71 0.56 5.28
CA ALA A 23 -3.13 -0.48 4.34
C ALA A 23 -3.60 -1.73 5.11
N GLY A 24 -4.89 -2.03 5.01
CA GLY A 24 -5.52 -3.19 5.64
C GLY A 24 -5.79 -4.29 4.63
N SER A 25 -6.92 -4.19 3.92
CA SER A 25 -7.41 -5.25 3.02
C SER A 25 -6.42 -5.66 1.93
N SER A 26 -5.68 -4.72 1.35
CA SER A 26 -4.67 -5.00 0.32
C SER A 26 -3.48 -5.82 0.83
N VAL A 27 -3.25 -5.85 2.15
CA VAL A 27 -2.21 -6.65 2.80
C VAL A 27 -2.79 -7.95 3.33
N PHE A 28 -3.82 -7.87 4.18
CA PHE A 28 -4.33 -9.04 4.91
C PHE A 28 -5.24 -9.97 4.10
N ARG A 29 -5.74 -9.52 2.95
CA ARG A 29 -6.55 -10.35 2.04
C ARG A 29 -5.83 -10.66 0.71
N SER A 30 -4.52 -10.45 0.65
CA SER A 30 -3.74 -10.75 -0.54
C SER A 30 -3.52 -12.25 -0.68
N ASP A 31 -3.84 -12.80 -1.85
CA ASP A 31 -3.59 -14.21 -2.20
C ASP A 31 -2.09 -14.54 -2.29
N ALA A 32 -1.24 -13.53 -2.55
CA ALA A 32 0.21 -13.68 -2.55
C ALA A 32 0.81 -13.79 -1.14
N GLY A 33 -0.01 -13.61 -0.11
CA GLY A 33 0.41 -13.60 1.30
C GLY A 33 0.87 -12.23 1.78
N ILE A 34 0.86 -12.05 3.11
CA ILE A 34 1.12 -10.77 3.79
C ILE A 34 2.51 -10.22 3.45
N GLY A 35 3.54 -11.07 3.46
CA GLY A 35 4.92 -10.66 3.20
C GLY A 35 5.11 -10.09 1.79
N ALA A 36 4.61 -10.81 0.77
CA ALA A 36 4.67 -10.37 -0.62
C ALA A 36 3.86 -9.07 -0.83
N ALA A 37 2.68 -8.96 -0.20
CA ALA A 37 1.86 -7.76 -0.28
C ALA A 37 2.55 -6.52 0.35
N LEU A 38 3.20 -6.70 1.50
CA LEU A 38 3.96 -5.62 2.15
C LEU A 38 5.16 -5.19 1.29
N SER A 39 5.91 -6.14 0.70
CA SER A 39 7.03 -5.82 -0.18
C SER A 39 6.57 -5.04 -1.41
N ALA A 40 5.52 -5.51 -2.09
CA ALA A 40 4.97 -4.83 -3.27
C ALA A 40 4.47 -3.41 -2.93
N LEU A 41 3.80 -3.24 -1.79
CA LEU A 41 3.33 -1.92 -1.35
C LEU A 41 4.50 -0.97 -1.04
N ARG A 42 5.58 -1.46 -0.41
CA ARG A 42 6.79 -0.66 -0.16
C ARG A 42 7.47 -0.27 -1.47
N GLU A 43 7.65 -1.20 -2.39
CA GLU A 43 8.26 -0.93 -3.70
C GLU A 43 7.47 0.11 -4.50
N ALA A 44 6.14 0.11 -4.39
CA ALA A 44 5.30 1.07 -5.11
C ALA A 44 5.26 2.48 -4.48
N THR A 45 5.75 2.64 -3.25
CA THR A 45 5.61 3.89 -2.45
C THR A 45 6.94 4.50 -2.02
N GLN A 46 8.06 3.94 -2.48
CA GLN A 46 9.41 4.50 -2.38
C GLN A 46 9.78 5.26 -3.66
#